data_AF-A0AAU2HQ74-F1
#
_entry.id   AF-A0AAU2HQ74-F1
#
_cell.length_a   1.000
_cell.length_b   1.000
_cell.length_c   1.000
_cell.angle_alpha   90.00
_cell.angle_beta   90.00
_cell.angle_gamma   90.00
#
_symmetry.space_group_name_H-M   'P 1'
#
loop_
_entity.id
_entity.type
_entity.pdbx_description
1 polymer ?
#
loop_
_entity_poly.entity_id
_entity_poly.type
_entity_poly.pdbx_seq_one_letter_code
_entity_poly.pdbx_strand_id
1 'polypeptide(L)'
;MQHVRREAVLAFCALLLIPLAVYLPADRGDAVDATQFTVAFFATLLTGEAVIFALTFSAASSWPSLRAIDSHIAFREWVFIGWVAAMFTACGLLSKSATSLTYGALLFILANVFGVFSFIRLFGLASIGGRNRLLRQTLTEALPGPRPQVLLDDPVVAAYLGALDQAISTNDPTGIRNLVGQLVDAEVEPRSHDSSVVLRLEVLHRLARATLVRGADPVVVVGCAESLINSVLRQIHDLDDPAVVLSELSRYLGWLGNTARLMSVRGIASGRAARELVAMTVDSRLRILLAVDPDPKLFQSPDEVGSVIADPAGVLIWARDFTEFQGAHQANALYSVFQILTGTKFMGNYWDGDSILGEMRRRLFGSEMLAAGADADAARLLFGTVNEFDRFWALVSVGAIATLRDTRVPHPPELVRPEFTPDPQLLGAYLRSFGTHRWFETAREAHAELLALVSRADGSDAPWELIRERTAQRAFRTPAPRAEPRERPAAMVLAIACRLAPLEPDGSDAELRAFLAALPTPALAAADELAARVLPGATEQREPGDAVVKGFRVMQLVGSHTRVGHGQ
;
A
#
# COMPACT_ATOMS: atom_id res chain seq x y z
N MET A 1 23.30 -12.55 13.90
CA MET A 1 23.81 -13.94 14.08
C MET A 1 25.06 -14.26 13.25
N GLN A 2 25.23 -13.72 12.03
CA GLN A 2 26.41 -14.05 11.20
C GLN A 2 27.75 -13.51 11.76
N HIS A 3 27.77 -12.32 12.37
CA HIS A 3 28.98 -11.75 13.00
C HIS A 3 29.55 -12.62 14.12
N VAL A 4 28.71 -12.99 15.08
CA VAL A 4 29.10 -13.83 16.23
C VAL A 4 29.66 -15.18 15.77
N ARG A 5 29.13 -15.75 14.68
CA ARG A 5 29.67 -17.00 14.09
C ARG A 5 31.03 -16.77 13.43
N ARG A 6 31.24 -15.66 12.73
CA ARG A 6 32.53 -15.34 12.08
C ARG A 6 33.61 -15.06 13.11
N GLU A 7 33.31 -14.25 14.13
CA GLU A 7 34.21 -13.98 15.26
C GLU A 7 34.56 -15.26 16.02
N ALA A 8 33.58 -16.14 16.27
CA ALA A 8 33.83 -17.44 16.91
C ALA A 8 34.70 -18.37 16.06
N VAL A 9 34.48 -18.43 14.75
CA VAL A 9 35.33 -19.21 13.83
C VAL A 9 36.75 -18.64 13.78
N LEU A 10 36.89 -17.32 13.72
CA LEU A 10 38.18 -16.64 13.75
C LEU A 10 38.94 -16.89 15.05
N ALA A 11 38.26 -16.75 16.19
CA ALA A 11 38.83 -17.05 17.50
C ALA A 11 39.24 -18.52 17.61
N PHE A 12 38.41 -19.45 17.12
CA PHE A 12 38.71 -20.87 17.09
C PHE A 12 39.94 -21.19 16.21
N CYS A 13 40.01 -20.63 15.00
CA CYS A 13 41.17 -20.77 14.12
C CYS A 13 42.44 -20.21 14.76
N ALA A 14 42.38 -19.02 15.36
CA ALA A 14 43.52 -18.41 16.05
C ALA A 14 44.01 -19.25 17.25
N LEU A 15 43.09 -19.90 17.98
CA LEU A 15 43.41 -20.80 19.08
C LEU A 15 44.06 -22.11 18.59
N LEU A 16 43.59 -22.66 17.47
CA LEU A 16 44.18 -23.87 16.85
C LEU A 16 45.61 -23.66 16.34
N LEU A 17 46.03 -22.42 16.06
CA LEU A 17 47.39 -22.11 15.64
C LEU A 17 48.41 -22.13 16.80
N ILE A 18 47.95 -22.03 18.05
CA ILE A 18 48.81 -22.07 19.25
C ILE A 18 49.56 -23.41 19.37
N PRO A 19 48.90 -24.58 19.36
CA PRO A 19 49.61 -25.85 19.44
C PRO A 19 50.60 -26.03 18.27
N LEU A 20 50.27 -25.55 17.07
CA LEU A 20 51.20 -25.62 15.93
C LEU A 20 52.49 -24.82 16.19
N ALA A 21 52.37 -23.60 16.72
CA ALA A 21 53.52 -22.77 17.06
C ALA A 21 54.35 -23.32 18.24
N VAL A 22 53.71 -24.02 19.18
CA VAL A 22 54.37 -24.60 20.36
C VAL A 22 55.10 -25.90 20.01
N TYR A 23 54.47 -26.79 19.25
CA TYR A 23 55.00 -28.12 18.94
C TYR A 23 55.90 -28.15 17.70
N LEU A 24 55.76 -27.19 16.78
CA LEU A 24 56.52 -27.09 15.54
C LEU A 24 56.99 -25.64 15.30
N PRO A 25 57.85 -25.07 16.17
CA PRO A 25 58.41 -23.75 15.95
C PRO A 25 59.29 -23.76 14.70
N ALA A 26 59.05 -22.82 13.78
CA ALA A 26 59.86 -22.67 12.58
C ALA A 26 61.27 -22.19 12.94
N ASP A 27 62.26 -22.57 12.11
CA ASP A 27 63.59 -22.01 12.26
C ASP A 27 63.54 -20.48 12.11
N ARG A 28 64.41 -19.78 12.83
CA ARG A 28 64.33 -18.33 12.97
C ARG A 28 64.45 -17.60 11.63
N GLY A 29 65.26 -18.12 10.70
CA GLY A 29 65.39 -17.58 9.35
C GLY A 29 64.07 -17.67 8.58
N ASP A 30 63.51 -18.88 8.49
CA ASP A 30 62.24 -19.15 7.80
C ASP A 30 61.08 -18.35 8.42
N ALA A 31 61.04 -18.21 9.74
CA ALA A 31 60.02 -17.45 10.43
C ALA A 31 60.11 -15.94 10.15
N VAL A 32 61.32 -15.39 10.02
CA VAL A 32 61.54 -14.00 9.64
C VAL A 32 61.15 -13.77 8.18
N ASP A 33 61.55 -14.65 7.28
CA ASP A 33 61.25 -14.52 5.84
C ASP A 33 59.74 -14.65 5.58
N ALA A 34 59.08 -15.62 6.22
CA ALA A 34 57.62 -15.77 6.17
C ALA A 34 56.91 -14.54 6.77
N THR A 35 57.41 -13.99 7.86
CA THR A 35 56.88 -12.75 8.45
C THR A 35 57.00 -11.57 7.49
N GLN A 36 58.17 -11.36 6.87
CA GLN A 36 58.38 -10.26 5.94
C GLN A 36 57.42 -10.33 4.74
N PHE A 37 57.28 -11.52 4.15
CA PHE A 37 56.35 -11.75 3.05
C PHE A 37 54.90 -11.48 3.47
N THR A 38 54.47 -12.06 4.60
CA THR A 38 53.08 -11.96 5.04
C THR A 38 52.70 -10.56 5.52
N VAL A 39 53.62 -9.80 6.12
CA VAL A 39 53.44 -8.38 6.44
C VAL A 39 53.34 -7.54 5.18
N ALA A 40 54.21 -7.77 4.19
CA ALA A 40 54.16 -7.05 2.91
C ALA A 40 52.85 -7.32 2.17
N PHE A 41 52.39 -8.57 2.15
CA PHE A 41 51.11 -8.95 1.55
C PHE A 41 49.92 -8.34 2.30
N PHE A 42 49.94 -8.34 3.64
CA PHE A 42 48.93 -7.69 4.49
C PHE A 42 48.83 -6.19 4.19
N ALA A 43 49.98 -5.50 4.15
CA ALA A 43 50.03 -4.07 3.85
C ALA A 43 49.54 -3.77 2.42
N THR A 44 49.83 -4.65 1.46
CA THR A 44 49.36 -4.53 0.08
C THR A 44 47.84 -4.66 0.01
N LEU A 45 47.26 -5.66 0.67
CA LEU A 45 45.81 -5.83 0.75
C LEU A 45 45.14 -4.62 1.40
N LEU A 46 45.65 -4.17 2.54
CA LEU A 46 45.11 -3.02 3.28
C LEU A 46 45.13 -1.74 2.43
N THR A 47 46.24 -1.52 1.71
CA THR A 47 46.37 -0.37 0.82
C THR A 47 45.41 -0.48 -0.38
N GLY A 48 45.31 -1.66 -0.98
CA GLY A 48 44.40 -1.91 -2.08
C GLY A 48 42.93 -1.68 -1.69
N GLU A 49 42.52 -2.16 -0.51
CA GLU A 49 41.18 -1.92 0.02
C GLU A 49 40.93 -0.43 0.27
N ALA A 50 41.88 0.29 0.87
CA ALA A 50 41.74 1.73 1.10
C ALA A 50 41.54 2.51 -0.21
N VAL A 51 42.27 2.15 -1.28
CA VAL A 51 42.13 2.78 -2.60
C VAL A 51 40.77 2.47 -3.22
N ILE A 52 40.36 1.20 -3.26
CA ILE A 52 39.05 0.82 -3.81
C ILE A 52 37.95 1.52 -3.02
N PHE A 53 38.06 1.54 -1.70
CA PHE A 53 37.09 2.18 -0.82
C PHE A 53 36.96 3.68 -1.11
N ALA A 54 38.07 4.39 -1.21
CA ALA A 54 38.10 5.83 -1.48
C ALA A 54 37.55 6.19 -2.88
N LEU A 55 37.76 5.33 -3.88
CA LEU A 55 37.27 5.55 -5.24
C LEU A 55 35.78 5.17 -5.42
N THR A 56 35.32 4.18 -4.66
CA THR A 56 33.99 3.57 -4.86
C THR A 56 32.91 4.20 -3.98
N PHE A 57 33.27 4.63 -2.76
CA PHE A 57 32.31 5.12 -1.77
C PHE A 57 32.53 6.59 -1.46
N SER A 58 31.47 7.38 -1.62
CA SER A 58 31.46 8.75 -1.12
C SER A 58 31.17 8.75 0.37
N ALA A 59 32.00 9.42 1.16
CA ALA A 59 31.79 9.61 2.60
C ALA A 59 30.49 10.37 2.92
N ALA A 60 29.91 11.08 1.95
CA ALA A 60 28.63 11.76 2.08
C ALA A 60 27.42 10.85 1.81
N SER A 61 27.63 9.62 1.33
CA SER A 61 26.55 8.67 1.07
C SER A 61 26.19 7.92 2.36
N SER A 62 24.94 8.05 2.81
CA SER A 62 24.38 7.29 3.93
C SER A 62 23.89 5.88 3.52
N TRP A 63 23.88 5.56 2.23
CA TRP A 63 23.34 4.31 1.65
C TRP A 63 24.29 3.70 0.59
N PRO A 64 25.07 2.65 0.92
CA PRO A 64 25.09 1.90 2.19
C PRO A 64 25.82 2.64 3.31
N SER A 65 25.47 2.33 4.57
CA SER A 65 26.23 2.83 5.72
C SER A 65 27.60 2.16 5.82
N LEU A 66 28.60 2.85 6.39
CA LEU A 66 29.94 2.30 6.64
C LEU A 66 29.90 0.99 7.43
N ARG A 67 28.97 0.86 8.39
CA ARG A 67 28.78 -0.35 9.18
C ARG A 67 28.27 -1.52 8.34
N ALA A 68 27.42 -1.27 7.35
CA ALA A 68 26.91 -2.30 6.44
C ALA A 68 28.00 -2.78 5.45
N ILE A 69 28.88 -1.87 5.03
CA ILE A 69 30.04 -2.26 4.20
C ILE A 69 31.01 -3.10 5.03
N ASP A 70 31.37 -2.62 6.23
CA ASP A 70 32.25 -3.32 7.17
C ASP A 70 31.72 -4.71 7.51
N SER A 71 30.42 -4.86 7.83
CA SER A 71 29.81 -6.16 8.12
C SER A 71 29.86 -7.15 6.95
N HIS A 72 29.75 -6.63 5.74
CA HIS A 72 29.80 -7.43 4.52
C HIS A 72 31.22 -7.94 4.24
N ILE A 73 32.22 -7.06 4.29
CA ILE A 73 33.61 -7.38 3.93
C ILE A 73 34.41 -7.96 5.10
N ALA A 74 33.92 -7.82 6.34
CA ALA A 74 34.60 -8.22 7.58
C ALA A 74 35.95 -7.51 7.80
N PHE A 75 36.00 -6.21 7.51
CA PHE A 75 37.24 -5.42 7.50
C PHE A 75 37.88 -5.38 8.88
N ARG A 76 37.09 -5.04 9.91
CA ARG A 76 37.61 -4.95 11.29
C ARG A 76 38.20 -6.25 11.78
N GLU A 77 37.59 -7.38 11.44
CA GLU A 77 37.99 -8.68 11.95
C GLU A 77 39.41 -9.07 11.50
N TRP A 78 39.75 -8.90 10.22
CA TRP A 78 41.07 -9.30 9.71
C TRP A 78 42.17 -8.27 10.04
N VAL A 79 41.83 -6.97 10.10
CA VAL A 79 42.75 -5.92 10.55
C VAL A 79 43.12 -6.12 12.02
N PHE A 80 42.15 -6.46 12.88
CA PHE A 80 42.42 -6.76 14.28
C PHE A 80 43.37 -7.95 14.43
N ILE A 81 43.18 -9.04 13.68
CA ILE A 81 44.07 -10.19 13.71
C ILE A 81 45.46 -9.83 13.21
N GLY A 82 45.58 -9.02 12.15
CA GLY A 82 46.87 -8.53 11.67
C GLY A 82 47.60 -7.68 12.73
N TRP A 83 46.87 -6.90 13.52
CA TRP A 83 47.44 -6.14 14.63
C TRP A 83 47.96 -7.05 15.75
N VAL A 84 47.18 -8.07 16.12
CA VAL A 84 47.60 -9.10 17.09
C VAL A 84 48.81 -9.88 16.58
N ALA A 85 48.82 -10.24 15.29
CA ALA A 85 49.95 -10.90 14.63
C ALA A 85 51.23 -10.06 14.74
N ALA A 86 51.14 -8.76 14.44
CA ALA A 86 52.26 -7.81 14.56
C ALA A 86 52.82 -7.77 15.99
N MET A 87 51.95 -7.78 17.01
CA MET A 87 52.38 -7.80 18.41
C MET A 87 53.15 -9.08 18.74
N PHE A 88 52.64 -10.27 18.39
CA PHE A 88 53.32 -11.54 18.66
C PHE A 88 54.64 -11.67 17.91
N THR A 89 54.71 -11.20 16.66
CA THR A 89 55.94 -11.11 15.89
C THR A 89 56.96 -10.19 16.56
N ALA A 90 56.55 -8.97 16.96
CA ALA A 90 57.43 -8.02 17.64
C ALA A 90 57.95 -8.58 18.97
N CYS A 91 57.07 -9.18 19.77
CA CYS A 91 57.45 -9.88 21.00
C CYS A 91 58.43 -11.02 20.72
N GLY A 92 58.22 -11.83 19.68
CA GLY A 92 59.13 -12.91 19.28
C GLY A 92 60.52 -12.41 18.87
N LEU A 93 60.59 -11.32 18.11
CA LEU A 93 61.85 -10.70 17.71
C LEU A 93 62.62 -10.11 18.89
N LEU A 94 61.93 -9.39 19.78
CA LEU A 94 62.53 -8.74 20.96
C LEU A 94 62.96 -9.75 22.03
N SER A 95 62.12 -10.75 22.31
CA SER A 95 62.40 -11.79 23.31
C SER A 95 63.23 -12.95 22.79
N LYS A 96 63.51 -12.99 21.47
CA LYS A 96 64.14 -14.13 20.77
C LYS A 96 63.37 -15.44 20.91
N SER A 97 62.05 -15.38 21.09
CA SER A 97 61.17 -16.54 21.19
C SER A 97 60.73 -17.03 19.80
N ALA A 98 61.19 -18.23 19.41
CA ALA A 98 60.79 -18.87 18.16
C ALA A 98 59.28 -19.14 18.12
N THR A 99 58.70 -19.63 19.23
CA THR A 99 57.26 -19.89 19.36
C THR A 99 56.41 -18.63 19.14
N SER A 100 56.75 -17.51 19.77
CA SER A 100 56.02 -16.26 19.59
C SER A 100 56.14 -15.74 18.15
N LEU A 101 57.32 -15.89 17.55
CA LEU A 101 57.57 -15.49 16.17
C LEU A 101 56.78 -16.35 15.16
N THR A 102 56.79 -17.67 15.33
CA THR A 102 56.01 -18.61 14.51
C THR A 102 54.51 -18.35 14.66
N TYR A 103 54.02 -18.11 15.89
CA TYR A 103 52.61 -17.78 16.12
C TYR A 103 52.20 -16.47 15.44
N GLY A 104 53.03 -15.42 15.54
CA GLY A 104 52.81 -14.16 14.82
C GLY A 104 52.75 -14.34 13.30
N ALA A 105 53.67 -15.12 12.72
CA ALA A 105 53.66 -15.44 11.28
C ALA A 105 52.39 -16.20 10.86
N LEU A 106 51.97 -17.21 11.64
CA LEU A 106 50.74 -17.96 11.38
C LEU A 106 49.47 -17.08 11.48
N LEU A 107 49.42 -16.17 12.45
CA LEU A 107 48.33 -15.20 12.56
C LEU A 107 48.30 -14.21 11.38
N PHE A 108 49.45 -13.79 10.85
CA PHE A 108 49.49 -13.00 9.63
C PHE A 108 48.97 -13.76 8.41
N ILE A 109 49.29 -15.05 8.28
CA ILE A 109 48.72 -15.90 7.22
C ILE A 109 47.19 -15.94 7.35
N LEU A 110 46.68 -16.15 8.57
CA LEU A 110 45.24 -16.14 8.83
C LEU A 110 44.61 -14.78 8.48
N ALA A 111 45.22 -13.68 8.91
CA ALA A 111 44.78 -12.32 8.58
C ALA A 111 44.75 -12.09 7.06
N ASN A 112 45.77 -12.57 6.33
CA ASN A 112 45.85 -12.46 4.89
C ASN A 112 44.78 -13.28 4.15
N VAL A 113 44.45 -14.49 4.63
CA VAL A 113 43.34 -15.27 4.06
C VAL A 113 42.02 -14.50 4.17
N PHE A 114 41.73 -13.95 5.36
CA PHE A 114 40.53 -13.14 5.55
C PHE A 114 40.59 -11.81 4.79
N GLY A 115 41.77 -11.19 4.68
CA GLY A 115 42.01 -10.00 3.86
C GLY A 115 41.75 -10.24 2.38
N VAL A 116 42.11 -11.41 1.82
CA VAL A 116 41.75 -11.78 0.44
C VAL A 116 40.23 -11.91 0.28
N PHE A 117 39.53 -12.54 1.23
CA PHE A 117 38.07 -12.61 1.20
C PHE A 117 37.42 -11.23 1.30
N SER A 118 37.91 -10.37 2.19
CA SER A 118 37.48 -8.98 2.33
C SER A 118 37.70 -8.22 1.03
N PHE A 119 38.87 -8.35 0.41
CA PHE A 119 39.24 -7.68 -0.83
C PHE A 119 38.34 -8.12 -1.99
N ILE A 120 38.10 -9.43 -2.16
CA ILE A 120 37.19 -9.96 -3.20
C ILE A 120 35.77 -9.42 -3.01
N ARG A 121 35.27 -9.39 -1.77
CA ARG A 121 33.94 -8.85 -1.47
C ARG A 121 33.85 -7.36 -1.73
N LEU A 122 34.86 -6.60 -1.34
CA LEU A 122 34.94 -5.16 -1.60
C LEU A 122 34.97 -4.88 -3.12
N PHE A 123 35.75 -5.66 -3.88
CA PHE A 123 35.77 -5.57 -5.33
C PHE A 123 34.39 -5.91 -5.94
N GLY A 124 33.71 -6.90 -5.37
CA GLY A 124 32.32 -7.21 -5.71
C GLY A 124 31.37 -6.03 -5.48
N LEU A 125 31.54 -5.27 -4.37
CA LEU A 125 30.74 -4.08 -4.08
C LEU A 125 31.03 -2.89 -5.01
N ALA A 126 32.20 -2.84 -5.65
CA ALA A 126 32.48 -1.85 -6.69
C ALA A 126 31.62 -2.05 -7.95
N SER A 127 31.05 -3.24 -8.15
CA SER A 127 30.06 -3.48 -9.19
C SER A 127 28.65 -3.06 -8.75
N ILE A 128 27.84 -2.56 -9.71
CA ILE A 128 26.44 -2.19 -9.46
C ILE A 128 25.63 -3.38 -8.92
N GLY A 129 25.84 -4.58 -9.48
CA GLY A 129 25.14 -5.80 -9.06
C GLY A 129 25.48 -6.24 -7.64
N GLY A 130 26.76 -6.22 -7.27
CA GLY A 130 27.22 -6.54 -5.92
C GLY A 130 26.72 -5.54 -4.88
N ARG A 131 26.78 -4.23 -5.20
CA ARG A 131 26.22 -3.18 -4.35
C ARG A 131 24.72 -3.35 -4.14
N ASN A 132 23.94 -3.59 -5.20
CA ASN A 132 22.50 -3.79 -5.10
C ASN A 132 22.15 -5.01 -4.23
N ARG A 133 22.92 -6.10 -4.33
CA ARG A 133 22.73 -7.29 -3.47
C ARG A 133 22.94 -6.96 -1.99
N LEU A 134 23.99 -6.21 -1.64
CA LEU A 134 24.22 -5.78 -0.27
C LEU A 134 23.09 -4.87 0.25
N LEU A 135 22.67 -3.89 -0.55
CA LEU A 135 21.62 -2.94 -0.16
C LEU A 135 20.28 -3.64 0.07
N ARG A 136 19.91 -4.56 -0.84
CA ARG A 136 18.75 -5.43 -0.67
C ARG A 136 18.84 -6.25 0.62
N GLN A 137 19.98 -6.90 0.87
CA GLN A 137 20.16 -7.69 2.10
C GLN A 137 20.05 -6.82 3.36
N THR A 138 20.67 -5.64 3.35
CA THR A 138 20.63 -4.70 4.48
C THR A 138 19.19 -4.24 4.77
N LEU A 139 18.41 -3.99 3.71
CA LEU A 139 17.00 -3.65 3.83
C LEU A 139 16.17 -4.84 4.36
N THR A 140 16.38 -6.05 3.82
CA THR A 140 15.77 -7.28 4.31
C THR A 140 16.06 -7.52 5.80
N GLU A 141 17.26 -7.20 6.28
CA GLU A 141 17.62 -7.37 7.70
C GLU A 141 17.00 -6.30 8.62
N ALA A 142 16.63 -5.13 8.09
CA ALA A 142 16.02 -4.03 8.84
C ALA A 142 14.48 -4.12 8.91
N LEU A 143 13.83 -4.73 7.91
CA LEU A 143 12.37 -4.88 7.84
C LEU A 143 11.75 -5.69 9.01
N PRO A 144 12.41 -6.70 9.59
CA PRO A 144 11.99 -7.37 10.83
C PRO A 144 12.15 -6.53 12.10
N GLY A 145 12.56 -5.27 11.98
CA GLY A 145 12.79 -4.33 13.07
C GLY A 145 11.55 -3.97 13.91
N PRO A 146 11.58 -2.85 14.66
CA PRO A 146 10.53 -2.52 15.63
C PRO A 146 9.15 -2.43 14.94
N ARG A 147 8.08 -2.51 15.77
CA ARG A 147 6.66 -2.42 15.32
C ARG A 147 6.52 -1.40 14.18
N PRO A 148 5.65 -1.61 13.18
CA PRO A 148 5.63 -0.78 11.96
C PRO A 148 5.47 0.74 12.21
N GLN A 149 4.99 1.12 13.40
CA GLN A 149 4.91 2.49 13.91
C GLN A 149 6.27 3.21 14.10
N VAL A 150 7.36 2.47 14.31
CA VAL A 150 8.73 2.98 14.56
C VAL A 150 9.66 2.66 13.39
N LEU A 151 9.16 1.97 12.36
CA LEU A 151 9.96 1.54 11.22
C LEU A 151 10.64 2.71 10.48
N LEU A 152 9.93 3.84 10.35
CA LEU A 152 10.46 5.01 9.65
C LEU A 152 11.60 5.70 10.43
N ASP A 153 11.71 5.43 11.74
CA ASP A 153 12.80 5.91 12.59
C ASP A 153 14.01 4.96 12.59
N ASP A 154 13.90 3.78 11.97
CA ASP A 154 15.02 2.87 11.80
C ASP A 154 16.12 3.54 10.94
N PRO A 155 17.39 3.57 11.39
CA PRO A 155 18.44 4.29 10.69
C PRO A 155 18.73 3.76 9.28
N VAL A 156 18.50 2.46 9.03
CA VAL A 156 18.67 1.84 7.71
C VAL A 156 17.55 2.30 6.78
N VAL A 157 16.30 2.26 7.27
CA VAL A 157 15.13 2.72 6.52
C VAL A 157 15.20 4.22 6.23
N ALA A 158 15.58 5.03 7.22
CA ALA A 158 15.77 6.46 7.07
C ALA A 158 16.87 6.80 6.04
N ALA A 159 17.98 6.06 6.05
CA ALA A 159 19.04 6.22 5.06
C ALA A 159 18.58 5.84 3.64
N TYR A 160 17.83 4.75 3.50
CA TYR A 160 17.21 4.34 2.23
C TYR A 160 16.25 5.41 1.69
N LEU A 161 15.34 5.90 2.54
CA LEU A 161 14.39 6.96 2.17
C LEU A 161 15.11 8.27 1.82
N GLY A 162 16.18 8.61 2.52
CA GLY A 162 17.03 9.76 2.19
C GLY A 162 17.73 9.62 0.83
N ALA A 163 18.21 8.42 0.49
CA ALA A 163 18.79 8.15 -0.83
C ALA A 163 17.72 8.25 -1.94
N LEU A 164 16.50 7.80 -1.68
CA LEU A 164 15.37 7.95 -2.60
C LEU A 164 15.01 9.43 -2.80
N ASP A 165 14.90 10.20 -1.71
CA ASP A 165 14.63 11.64 -1.77
C ASP A 165 15.72 12.39 -2.54
N GLN A 166 16.98 11.98 -2.40
CA GLN A 166 18.09 12.54 -3.16
C GLN A 166 17.94 12.21 -4.66
N ALA A 167 17.68 10.95 -5.02
CA ALA A 167 17.48 10.54 -6.40
C ALA A 167 16.29 11.26 -7.07
N ILE A 168 15.20 11.46 -6.30
CA ILE A 168 14.05 12.28 -6.71
C ILE A 168 14.48 13.73 -6.94
N SER A 169 15.21 14.33 -6.00
CA SER A 169 15.62 15.73 -6.05
C SER A 169 16.58 16.01 -7.21
N THR A 170 17.44 15.06 -7.56
CA THR A 170 18.34 15.15 -8.72
C THR A 170 17.69 14.67 -10.02
N ASN A 171 16.43 14.25 -9.99
CA ASN A 171 15.70 13.65 -11.10
C ASN A 171 16.50 12.53 -11.80
N ASP A 172 17.09 11.63 -11.01
CA ASP A 172 17.86 10.47 -11.48
C ASP A 172 16.92 9.25 -11.67
N PRO A 173 16.47 8.94 -12.91
CA PRO A 173 15.51 7.88 -13.13
C PRO A 173 16.09 6.49 -12.87
N THR A 174 17.40 6.34 -13.08
CA THR A 174 18.11 5.07 -12.86
C THR A 174 18.26 4.82 -11.37
N GLY A 175 18.63 5.85 -10.60
CA GLY A 175 18.68 5.80 -9.14
C GLY A 175 17.33 5.41 -8.53
N ILE A 176 16.24 6.04 -8.98
CA ILE A 176 14.87 5.71 -8.54
C ILE A 176 14.54 4.24 -8.81
N ARG A 177 14.75 3.76 -10.06
CA ARG A 177 14.47 2.37 -10.42
C ARG A 177 15.28 1.37 -9.60
N ASN A 178 16.56 1.64 -9.38
CA ASN A 178 17.42 0.77 -8.59
C ASN A 178 16.96 0.68 -7.13
N LEU A 179 16.63 1.82 -6.50
CA LEU A 179 16.15 1.85 -5.11
C LEU A 179 14.80 1.17 -4.95
N VAL A 180 13.88 1.34 -5.91
CA VAL A 180 12.60 0.65 -5.92
C VAL A 180 12.78 -0.85 -6.15
N GLY A 181 13.65 -1.24 -7.08
CA GLY A 181 14.01 -2.64 -7.31
C GLY A 181 14.57 -3.31 -6.05
N GLN A 182 15.46 -2.63 -5.31
CA GLN A 182 15.97 -3.12 -4.02
C GLN A 182 14.86 -3.45 -3.02
N LEU A 183 13.80 -2.63 -2.94
CA LEU A 183 12.65 -2.84 -2.04
C LEU A 183 11.67 -3.90 -2.56
N VAL A 184 11.46 -3.96 -3.87
CA VAL A 184 10.60 -4.98 -4.50
C VAL A 184 11.22 -6.37 -4.36
N ASP A 185 12.54 -6.47 -4.51
CA ASP A 185 13.28 -7.72 -4.44
C ASP A 185 13.67 -8.11 -3.01
N ALA A 186 13.49 -7.24 -2.02
CA ALA A 186 13.74 -7.57 -0.62
C ALA A 186 12.82 -8.73 -0.20
N GLU A 187 13.41 -9.89 0.06
CA GLU A 187 12.73 -11.05 0.61
C GLU A 187 12.51 -10.79 2.10
N VAL A 188 11.28 -10.98 2.57
CA VAL A 188 10.87 -10.65 3.94
C VAL A 188 10.19 -11.86 4.53
N GLU A 189 10.56 -12.20 5.77
CA GLU A 189 9.88 -13.26 6.52
C GLU A 189 8.40 -12.87 6.77
N PRO A 190 7.45 -13.82 6.76
CA PRO A 190 6.01 -13.55 6.90
C PRO A 190 5.65 -12.59 8.05
N ARG A 191 6.29 -12.77 9.21
CA ARG A 191 6.07 -11.94 10.42
C ARG A 191 6.43 -10.46 10.26
N SER A 192 7.16 -10.10 9.21
CA SER A 192 7.67 -8.75 8.96
C SER A 192 7.01 -8.11 7.73
N HIS A 193 6.00 -8.77 7.14
CA HIS A 193 5.33 -8.28 5.94
C HIS A 193 4.61 -6.95 6.16
N ASP A 194 4.01 -6.71 7.34
CA ASP A 194 3.36 -5.44 7.68
C ASP A 194 4.33 -4.24 7.56
N SER A 195 5.52 -4.34 8.15
CA SER A 195 6.57 -3.31 8.05
C SER A 195 6.98 -3.08 6.59
N SER A 196 7.12 -4.16 5.82
CA SER A 196 7.46 -4.08 4.41
C SER A 196 6.37 -3.41 3.57
N VAL A 197 5.11 -3.67 3.86
CA VAL A 197 3.96 -2.99 3.22
C VAL A 197 3.94 -1.50 3.58
N VAL A 198 4.16 -1.13 4.84
CA VAL A 198 4.23 0.28 5.27
C VAL A 198 5.30 1.03 4.49
N LEU A 199 6.51 0.47 4.37
CA LEU A 199 7.59 1.10 3.61
C LEU A 199 7.25 1.23 2.12
N ARG A 200 6.61 0.23 1.51
CA ARG A 200 6.18 0.32 0.10
C ARG A 200 5.12 1.38 -0.14
N LEU A 201 4.15 1.54 0.77
CA LEU A 201 3.14 2.59 0.70
C LEU A 201 3.76 3.99 0.86
N GLU A 202 4.74 4.14 1.76
CA GLU A 202 5.48 5.39 1.94
C GLU A 202 6.31 5.76 0.69
N VAL A 203 7.04 4.78 0.11
CA VAL A 203 7.78 4.98 -1.15
C VAL A 203 6.84 5.35 -2.29
N LEU A 204 5.71 4.62 -2.43
CA LEU A 204 4.68 4.93 -3.41
C LEU A 204 4.19 6.38 -3.28
N HIS A 205 3.96 6.84 -2.04
CA HIS A 205 3.55 8.22 -1.79
C HIS A 205 4.61 9.25 -2.19
N ARG A 206 5.86 9.04 -1.82
CA ARG A 206 6.97 9.93 -2.17
C ARG A 206 7.14 10.07 -3.68
N LEU A 207 7.07 8.95 -4.40
CA LEU A 207 7.15 8.94 -5.86
C LEU A 207 5.98 9.70 -6.49
N ALA A 208 4.75 9.42 -6.06
CA ALA A 208 3.57 10.13 -6.57
C ALA A 208 3.63 11.65 -6.31
N ARG A 209 4.03 12.05 -5.10
CA ARG A 209 4.24 13.46 -4.74
C ARG A 209 5.34 14.10 -5.59
N ALA A 210 6.44 13.40 -5.83
CA ALA A 210 7.53 13.89 -6.66
C ALA A 210 7.10 14.16 -8.10
N THR A 211 6.30 13.26 -8.68
CA THR A 211 5.74 13.45 -10.02
C THR A 211 4.75 14.61 -10.09
N LEU A 212 3.91 14.79 -9.07
CA LEU A 212 2.90 15.86 -9.07
C LEU A 212 3.48 17.25 -8.81
N VAL A 213 4.51 17.37 -7.97
CA VAL A 213 5.00 18.67 -7.46
C VAL A 213 6.44 18.99 -7.84
N ARG A 214 7.31 17.97 -7.99
CA ARG A 214 8.76 18.16 -8.17
C ARG A 214 9.25 17.88 -9.59
N GLY A 215 8.35 17.54 -10.51
CA GLY A 215 8.69 17.32 -11.91
C GLY A 215 9.45 16.02 -12.20
N ALA A 216 9.41 15.03 -11.30
CA ALA A 216 9.96 13.71 -11.57
C ALA A 216 9.24 13.07 -12.78
N ASP A 217 9.99 12.36 -13.63
CA ASP A 217 9.44 11.76 -14.85
C ASP A 217 8.26 10.82 -14.52
N PRO A 218 7.02 11.15 -14.97
CA PRO A 218 5.84 10.37 -14.63
C PRO A 218 5.89 8.93 -15.15
N VAL A 219 6.60 8.66 -16.25
CA VAL A 219 6.69 7.30 -16.82
C VAL A 219 7.53 6.40 -15.92
N VAL A 220 8.66 6.93 -15.44
CA VAL A 220 9.55 6.21 -14.52
C VAL A 220 8.86 5.96 -13.20
N VAL A 221 8.20 6.98 -12.65
CA VAL A 221 7.48 6.87 -11.38
C VAL A 221 6.33 5.87 -11.46
N VAL A 222 5.53 5.90 -12.52
CA VAL A 222 4.43 4.93 -12.69
C VAL A 222 4.96 3.50 -12.79
N GLY A 223 6.00 3.24 -13.59
CA GLY A 223 6.57 1.88 -13.67
C GLY A 223 7.12 1.39 -12.31
N CYS A 224 7.70 2.29 -11.52
CA CYS A 224 8.15 1.98 -10.16
C CYS A 224 6.98 1.73 -9.21
N ALA A 225 5.95 2.57 -9.26
CA ALA A 225 4.74 2.45 -8.45
C ALA A 225 3.99 1.14 -8.74
N GLU A 226 3.83 0.78 -10.01
CA GLU A 226 3.25 -0.51 -10.40
C GLU A 226 4.07 -1.69 -9.87
N SER A 227 5.40 -1.61 -9.90
CA SER A 227 6.27 -2.65 -9.36
C SER A 227 6.09 -2.83 -7.85
N LEU A 228 5.92 -1.73 -7.11
CA LEU A 228 5.62 -1.75 -5.67
C LEU A 228 4.24 -2.36 -5.40
N ILE A 229 3.22 -1.96 -6.15
CA ILE A 229 1.85 -2.48 -6.00
C ILE A 229 1.81 -3.97 -6.31
N ASN A 230 2.43 -4.40 -7.42
CA ASN A 230 2.52 -5.82 -7.79
C ASN A 230 3.29 -6.62 -6.73
N SER A 231 4.33 -6.03 -6.13
CA SER A 231 5.06 -6.66 -5.01
C SER A 231 4.16 -6.86 -3.79
N VAL A 232 3.33 -5.87 -3.42
CA VAL A 232 2.35 -6.00 -2.33
C VAL A 232 1.31 -7.07 -2.64
N LEU A 233 0.77 -7.08 -3.87
CA LEU A 233 -0.23 -8.06 -4.29
C LEU A 233 0.32 -9.48 -4.29
N ARG A 234 1.58 -9.70 -4.69
CA ARG A 234 2.21 -11.03 -4.60
C ARG A 234 2.38 -11.53 -3.17
N GLN A 235 2.54 -10.63 -2.20
CA GLN A 235 2.72 -10.97 -0.78
C GLN A 235 1.38 -11.08 -0.04
N ILE A 236 0.25 -10.77 -0.69
CA ILE A 236 -1.03 -10.58 0.00
C ILE A 236 -1.54 -11.86 0.68
N HIS A 237 -1.27 -13.04 0.09
CA HIS A 237 -1.67 -14.33 0.64
C HIS A 237 -0.91 -14.71 1.91
N ASP A 238 0.28 -14.12 2.11
CA ASP A 238 1.14 -14.40 3.27
C ASP A 238 0.90 -13.42 4.42
N LEU A 239 0.01 -12.43 4.24
CA LEU A 239 -0.34 -11.46 5.26
C LEU A 239 -1.34 -12.02 6.28
N ASP A 240 -1.18 -11.62 7.54
CA ASP A 240 -2.12 -11.96 8.61
C ASP A 240 -3.52 -11.38 8.39
N ASP A 241 -3.63 -10.20 7.75
CA ASP A 241 -4.90 -9.52 7.50
C ASP A 241 -4.88 -8.76 6.16
N PRO A 242 -5.04 -9.48 5.03
CA PRO A 242 -4.97 -8.91 3.69
C PRO A 242 -6.04 -7.85 3.44
N ALA A 243 -7.20 -7.97 4.10
CA ALA A 243 -8.30 -7.03 3.95
C ALA A 243 -7.89 -5.60 4.31
N VAL A 244 -7.22 -5.38 5.44
CA VAL A 244 -6.80 -4.03 5.88
C VAL A 244 -5.78 -3.41 4.91
N VAL A 245 -4.83 -4.20 4.41
CA VAL A 245 -3.83 -3.71 3.46
C VAL A 245 -4.46 -3.32 2.13
N LEU A 246 -5.31 -4.19 1.57
CA LEU A 246 -6.02 -3.90 0.32
C LEU A 246 -6.99 -2.73 0.47
N SER A 247 -7.60 -2.58 1.64
CA SER A 247 -8.47 -1.47 2.00
C SER A 247 -7.72 -0.14 1.95
N GLU A 248 -6.61 -0.01 2.70
CA GLU A 248 -5.79 1.22 2.73
C GLU A 248 -5.16 1.54 1.37
N LEU A 249 -4.63 0.53 0.66
CA LEU A 249 -4.07 0.73 -0.67
C LEU A 249 -5.14 1.22 -1.65
N SER A 250 -6.33 0.61 -1.64
CA SER A 250 -7.44 1.00 -2.52
C SER A 250 -7.92 2.42 -2.24
N ARG A 251 -8.04 2.78 -0.96
CA ARG A 251 -8.37 4.13 -0.48
C ARG A 251 -7.37 5.15 -0.99
N TYR A 252 -6.09 4.87 -0.79
CA TYR A 252 -5.00 5.72 -1.22
C TYR A 252 -4.98 5.91 -2.74
N LEU A 253 -5.15 4.85 -3.52
CA LEU A 253 -5.20 4.94 -4.98
C LEU A 253 -6.40 5.75 -5.47
N GLY A 254 -7.58 5.59 -4.84
CA GLY A 254 -8.76 6.40 -5.14
C GLY A 254 -8.56 7.89 -4.84
N TRP A 255 -7.96 8.19 -3.67
CA TRP A 255 -7.57 9.55 -3.30
C TRP A 255 -6.53 10.14 -4.25
N LEU A 256 -5.50 9.36 -4.62
CA LEU A 256 -4.41 9.80 -5.49
C LEU A 256 -4.93 10.14 -6.88
N GLY A 257 -5.79 9.32 -7.47
CA GLY A 257 -6.39 9.59 -8.78
C GLY A 257 -7.19 10.90 -8.79
N ASN A 258 -8.03 11.10 -7.78
CA ASN A 258 -8.80 12.34 -7.62
C ASN A 258 -7.91 13.57 -7.38
N THR A 259 -6.88 13.43 -6.55
CA THR A 259 -5.94 14.50 -6.21
C THR A 259 -5.09 14.89 -7.41
N ALA A 260 -4.56 13.92 -8.16
CA ALA A 260 -3.78 14.14 -9.37
C ALA A 260 -4.59 14.93 -10.41
N ARG A 261 -5.85 14.54 -10.62
CA ARG A 261 -6.79 15.29 -11.49
C ARG A 261 -7.00 16.71 -10.98
N LEU A 262 -7.33 16.90 -9.70
CA LEU A 262 -7.60 18.21 -9.13
C LEU A 262 -6.38 19.15 -9.25
N MET A 263 -5.18 18.62 -8.99
CA MET A 263 -3.93 19.37 -9.12
C MET A 263 -3.64 19.75 -10.58
N SER A 264 -3.96 18.89 -11.54
CA SER A 264 -3.85 19.20 -12.97
C SER A 264 -4.78 20.35 -13.36
N VAL A 265 -6.07 20.28 -12.98
CA VAL A 265 -7.03 21.34 -13.33
C VAL A 265 -6.69 22.68 -12.67
N ARG A 266 -6.08 22.65 -11.48
CA ARG A 266 -5.58 23.85 -10.80
C ARG A 266 -4.23 24.37 -11.34
N GLY A 267 -3.65 23.71 -12.33
CA GLY A 267 -2.35 24.09 -12.90
C GLY A 267 -1.15 23.84 -11.99
N ILE A 268 -1.32 23.04 -10.93
CA ILE A 268 -0.24 22.70 -9.99
C ILE A 268 0.61 21.54 -10.53
N ALA A 269 -0.04 20.53 -11.11
CA ALA A 269 0.61 19.39 -11.73
C ALA A 269 0.46 19.45 -13.26
N SER A 270 1.41 18.89 -14.00
CA SER A 270 1.26 18.77 -15.46
C SER A 270 0.15 17.79 -15.83
N GLY A 271 -0.56 18.06 -16.95
CA GLY A 271 -1.58 17.14 -17.48
C GLY A 271 -1.03 15.74 -17.75
N ARG A 272 0.22 15.64 -18.25
CA ARG A 272 0.93 14.37 -18.44
C ARG A 272 1.08 13.60 -17.12
N ALA A 273 1.59 14.25 -16.07
CA ALA A 273 1.78 13.62 -14.77
C ALA A 273 0.47 13.10 -14.18
N ALA A 274 -0.58 13.92 -14.23
CA ALA A 274 -1.89 13.50 -13.76
C ALA A 274 -2.46 12.33 -14.56
N ARG A 275 -2.27 12.31 -15.89
CA ARG A 275 -2.71 11.20 -16.75
C ARG A 275 -2.06 9.88 -16.43
N GLU A 276 -0.74 9.85 -16.31
CA GLU A 276 -0.03 8.61 -16.00
C GLU A 276 -0.44 8.09 -14.62
N LEU A 277 -0.55 8.96 -13.60
CA LEU A 277 -0.98 8.56 -12.26
C LEU A 277 -2.43 8.09 -12.22
N VAL A 278 -3.35 8.79 -12.90
CA VAL A 278 -4.76 8.38 -12.99
C VAL A 278 -4.85 7.00 -13.64
N ALA A 279 -4.19 6.78 -14.79
CA ALA A 279 -4.18 5.48 -15.47
C ALA A 279 -3.65 4.37 -14.55
N MET A 280 -2.51 4.60 -13.90
CA MET A 280 -1.93 3.66 -12.94
C MET A 280 -2.90 3.33 -11.79
N THR A 281 -3.59 4.32 -11.22
CA THR A 281 -4.55 4.08 -10.12
C THR A 281 -5.74 3.23 -10.55
N VAL A 282 -6.22 3.40 -11.80
CA VAL A 282 -7.30 2.57 -12.38
C VAL A 282 -6.84 1.13 -12.50
N ASP A 283 -5.74 0.92 -13.20
CA ASP A 283 -5.22 -0.43 -13.50
C ASP A 283 -4.86 -1.16 -12.20
N SER A 284 -4.28 -0.46 -11.23
CA SER A 284 -3.95 -1.02 -9.92
C SER A 284 -5.19 -1.42 -9.11
N ARG A 285 -6.25 -0.59 -9.14
CA ARG A 285 -7.52 -0.91 -8.47
C ARG A 285 -8.25 -2.08 -9.14
N LEU A 286 -8.11 -2.25 -10.45
CA LEU A 286 -8.58 -3.46 -11.15
C LEU A 286 -7.85 -4.71 -10.65
N ARG A 287 -6.52 -4.66 -10.54
CA ARG A 287 -5.72 -5.79 -10.01
C ARG A 287 -6.12 -6.14 -8.57
N ILE A 288 -6.39 -5.14 -7.72
CA ILE A 288 -6.90 -5.36 -6.37
C ILE A 288 -8.29 -6.02 -6.40
N LEU A 289 -9.20 -5.52 -7.25
CA LEU A 289 -10.52 -6.12 -7.42
C LEU A 289 -10.41 -7.59 -7.84
N LEU A 290 -9.57 -7.92 -8.81
CA LEU A 290 -9.35 -9.29 -9.27
C LEU A 290 -8.82 -10.20 -8.16
N ALA A 291 -7.96 -9.69 -7.27
CA ALA A 291 -7.47 -10.46 -6.12
C ALA A 291 -8.56 -10.75 -5.07
N VAL A 292 -9.57 -9.88 -4.95
CA VAL A 292 -10.69 -10.06 -4.01
C VAL A 292 -11.85 -10.82 -4.65
N ASP A 293 -11.96 -10.82 -5.98
CA ASP A 293 -13.03 -11.50 -6.71
C ASP A 293 -12.92 -13.03 -6.50
N PRO A 294 -13.95 -13.70 -5.94
CA PRO A 294 -13.91 -15.15 -5.81
C PRO A 294 -13.92 -15.89 -7.16
N ASP A 295 -14.39 -15.24 -8.24
CA ASP A 295 -14.39 -15.81 -9.59
C ASP A 295 -14.03 -14.75 -10.65
N PRO A 296 -12.74 -14.34 -10.72
CA PRO A 296 -12.32 -13.29 -11.62
C PRO A 296 -12.50 -13.75 -13.08
N LYS A 297 -13.18 -12.93 -13.89
CA LYS A 297 -13.40 -13.23 -15.33
C LYS A 297 -12.11 -13.28 -16.16
N LEU A 298 -11.03 -12.70 -15.65
CA LEU A 298 -9.73 -12.60 -16.29
C LEU A 298 -8.68 -13.02 -15.26
N PHE A 299 -8.27 -14.29 -15.29
CA PHE A 299 -7.09 -14.76 -14.55
C PHE A 299 -6.05 -15.32 -15.53
N GLN A 300 -4.78 -15.08 -15.23
CA GLN A 300 -3.64 -15.55 -16.02
C GLN A 300 -3.10 -16.88 -15.52
N SER A 301 -3.38 -17.24 -14.26
CA SER A 301 -2.92 -18.48 -13.64
C SER A 301 -3.98 -19.09 -12.71
N PRO A 302 -4.00 -20.43 -12.53
CA PRO A 302 -4.95 -21.09 -11.60
C PRO A 302 -4.81 -20.66 -10.14
N ASP A 303 -3.63 -20.17 -9.74
CA ASP A 303 -3.36 -19.71 -8.37
C ASP A 303 -4.03 -18.36 -8.05
N GLU A 304 -4.56 -17.66 -9.07
CA GLU A 304 -5.37 -16.44 -8.93
C GLU A 304 -6.86 -16.73 -8.70
N VAL A 305 -7.27 -18.02 -8.64
CA VAL A 305 -8.66 -18.40 -8.41
C VAL A 305 -8.97 -18.39 -6.91
N GLY A 306 -10.06 -17.70 -6.54
CA GLY A 306 -10.51 -17.54 -5.17
C GLY A 306 -10.16 -16.17 -4.59
N SER A 307 -10.86 -15.80 -3.51
CA SER A 307 -10.63 -14.50 -2.87
C SER A 307 -9.50 -14.57 -1.86
N VAL A 308 -8.62 -13.57 -1.88
CA VAL A 308 -7.64 -13.32 -0.79
C VAL A 308 -8.32 -12.91 0.51
N ILE A 309 -9.60 -12.49 0.47
CA ILE A 309 -10.40 -12.14 1.64
C ILE A 309 -11.44 -13.22 1.86
N ALA A 310 -11.22 -14.06 2.88
CA ALA A 310 -12.08 -15.21 3.16
C ALA A 310 -13.24 -14.90 4.13
N ASP A 311 -13.18 -13.80 4.89
CA ASP A 311 -14.13 -13.52 5.97
C ASP A 311 -15.06 -12.31 5.69
N PRO A 312 -16.33 -12.35 6.12
CA PRO A 312 -17.28 -11.24 5.96
C PRO A 312 -16.79 -9.90 6.54
N ALA A 313 -16.10 -9.90 7.68
CA ALA A 313 -15.64 -8.64 8.27
C ALA A 313 -14.52 -8.00 7.43
N GLY A 314 -13.63 -8.82 6.87
CA GLY A 314 -12.59 -8.41 5.92
C GLY A 314 -13.19 -7.79 4.66
N VAL A 315 -14.24 -8.39 4.06
CA VAL A 315 -14.83 -7.83 2.84
C VAL A 315 -15.56 -6.52 3.12
N LEU A 316 -16.16 -6.35 4.31
CA LEU A 316 -16.76 -5.08 4.72
C LEU A 316 -15.72 -3.97 4.93
N ILE A 317 -14.55 -4.29 5.53
CA ILE A 317 -13.41 -3.35 5.64
C ILE A 317 -13.02 -2.86 4.24
N TRP A 318 -12.74 -3.80 3.35
CA TRP A 318 -12.32 -3.50 1.99
C TRP A 318 -13.37 -2.70 1.22
N ALA A 319 -14.64 -3.12 1.25
CA ALA A 319 -15.73 -2.45 0.54
C ALA A 319 -15.92 -1.00 0.99
N ARG A 320 -15.81 -0.73 2.31
CA ARG A 320 -15.89 0.62 2.87
C ARG A 320 -14.84 1.54 2.23
N ASP A 321 -13.57 1.14 2.26
CA ASP A 321 -12.49 2.03 1.81
C ASP A 321 -12.31 2.02 0.28
N PHE A 322 -12.68 0.93 -0.40
CA PHE A 322 -12.69 0.86 -1.86
C PHE A 322 -13.71 1.84 -2.46
N THR A 323 -14.81 2.11 -1.77
CA THR A 323 -15.89 3.00 -2.23
C THR A 323 -15.73 4.47 -1.79
N GLU A 324 -14.86 4.78 -0.82
CA GLU A 324 -14.71 6.11 -0.19
C GLU A 324 -14.11 7.21 -1.08
N PHE A 325 -13.70 6.95 -2.31
CA PHE A 325 -13.24 7.99 -3.24
C PHE A 325 -13.71 7.62 -4.63
N GLN A 326 -14.46 8.50 -5.30
CA GLN A 326 -14.97 8.20 -6.65
C GLN A 326 -13.81 7.76 -7.54
N GLY A 327 -13.92 6.55 -8.09
CA GLY A 327 -12.82 5.93 -8.81
C GLY A 327 -13.29 4.72 -9.60
N ALA A 328 -12.32 4.01 -10.15
CA ALA A 328 -12.60 2.88 -11.01
C ALA A 328 -13.15 1.66 -10.24
N HIS A 329 -14.01 0.92 -10.94
CA HIS A 329 -14.51 -0.42 -10.61
C HIS A 329 -15.32 -0.57 -9.31
N GLN A 330 -15.79 0.53 -8.70
CA GLN A 330 -16.51 0.49 -7.43
C GLN A 330 -17.84 -0.27 -7.50
N ALA A 331 -18.63 -0.03 -8.55
CA ALA A 331 -19.86 -0.78 -8.77
C ALA A 331 -19.60 -2.27 -9.05
N ASN A 332 -18.51 -2.57 -9.78
CA ASN A 332 -18.09 -3.95 -10.04
C ASN A 332 -17.66 -4.67 -8.75
N ALA A 333 -17.02 -3.96 -7.81
CA ALA A 333 -16.62 -4.53 -6.52
C ALA A 333 -17.81 -5.08 -5.72
N LEU A 334 -19.01 -4.51 -5.87
CA LEU A 334 -20.21 -5.01 -5.20
C LEU A 334 -20.62 -6.42 -5.65
N TYR A 335 -20.22 -6.88 -6.84
CA TYR A 335 -20.44 -8.28 -7.25
C TYR A 335 -19.62 -9.25 -6.39
N SER A 336 -18.35 -8.95 -6.17
CA SER A 336 -17.47 -9.77 -5.32
C SER A 336 -17.95 -9.71 -3.87
N VAL A 337 -18.36 -8.54 -3.37
CA VAL A 337 -18.99 -8.40 -2.05
C VAL A 337 -20.23 -9.28 -1.93
N PHE A 338 -21.12 -9.24 -2.94
CA PHE A 338 -22.33 -10.07 -2.96
C PHE A 338 -21.98 -11.56 -2.90
N GLN A 339 -21.02 -11.99 -3.70
CA GLN A 339 -20.63 -13.39 -3.76
C GLN A 339 -20.01 -13.87 -2.45
N ILE A 340 -19.13 -13.07 -1.84
CA ILE A 340 -18.51 -13.42 -0.55
C ILE A 340 -19.54 -13.45 0.57
N LEU A 341 -20.45 -12.46 0.64
CA LEU A 341 -21.40 -12.38 1.75
C LEU A 341 -22.57 -13.36 1.63
N THR A 342 -22.93 -13.80 0.42
CA THR A 342 -24.08 -14.69 0.20
C THR A 342 -23.70 -16.11 -0.20
N GLY A 343 -22.44 -16.35 -0.58
CA GLY A 343 -21.97 -17.60 -1.19
C GLY A 343 -22.49 -17.83 -2.63
N THR A 344 -23.23 -16.87 -3.21
CA THR A 344 -23.84 -17.02 -4.54
C THR A 344 -23.54 -15.83 -5.43
N LYS A 345 -23.48 -16.04 -6.76
CA LYS A 345 -23.26 -14.94 -7.69
C LYS A 345 -24.52 -14.11 -7.92
N PHE A 346 -24.36 -12.80 -8.01
CA PHE A 346 -25.41 -11.90 -8.48
C PHE A 346 -25.58 -12.03 -10.00
N MET A 347 -26.80 -12.31 -10.45
CA MET A 347 -27.11 -12.51 -11.88
C MET A 347 -27.64 -11.24 -12.57
N GLY A 348 -27.99 -10.21 -11.79
CA GLY A 348 -28.52 -8.96 -12.33
C GLY A 348 -27.44 -8.02 -12.88
N ASN A 349 -27.89 -6.90 -13.44
CA ASN A 349 -27.05 -5.86 -14.02
C ASN A 349 -27.37 -4.48 -13.41
N TYR A 350 -26.42 -3.92 -12.65
CA TYR A 350 -26.58 -2.60 -12.06
C TYR A 350 -26.70 -1.47 -13.10
N TRP A 351 -26.18 -1.68 -14.31
CA TRP A 351 -26.36 -0.73 -15.43
C TRP A 351 -27.83 -0.60 -15.82
N ASP A 352 -28.58 -1.71 -15.74
CA ASP A 352 -30.01 -1.80 -16.06
C ASP A 352 -30.90 -1.44 -14.86
N GLY A 353 -30.30 -1.05 -13.73
CA GLY A 353 -31.03 -0.61 -12.53
C GLY A 353 -31.23 -1.69 -11.46
N ASP A 354 -30.76 -2.92 -11.68
CA ASP A 354 -30.87 -3.96 -10.66
C ASP A 354 -30.09 -3.58 -9.39
N SER A 355 -30.69 -3.82 -8.23
CA SER A 355 -30.07 -3.50 -6.93
C SER A 355 -29.28 -4.68 -6.38
N ILE A 356 -27.95 -4.61 -6.48
CA ILE A 356 -27.04 -5.60 -5.86
C ILE A 356 -27.27 -5.65 -4.35
N LEU A 357 -27.31 -4.48 -3.68
CA LEU A 357 -27.51 -4.39 -2.24
C LEU A 357 -28.94 -4.80 -1.83
N GLY A 358 -29.96 -4.46 -2.63
CA GLY A 358 -31.33 -4.88 -2.38
C GLY A 358 -31.53 -6.39 -2.51
N GLU A 359 -30.92 -7.01 -3.52
CA GLU A 359 -30.87 -8.47 -3.66
C GLU A 359 -30.12 -9.10 -2.47
N MET A 360 -28.97 -8.54 -2.09
CA MET A 360 -28.16 -9.03 -0.97
C MET A 360 -28.96 -9.01 0.34
N ARG A 361 -29.66 -7.90 0.61
CA ARG A 361 -30.58 -7.79 1.76
C ARG A 361 -31.64 -8.88 1.72
N ARG A 362 -32.26 -9.10 0.56
CA ARG A 362 -33.31 -10.12 0.39
C ARG A 362 -32.77 -11.53 0.62
N ARG A 363 -31.58 -11.85 0.12
CA ARG A 363 -30.97 -13.17 0.29
C ARG A 363 -30.56 -13.47 1.73
N LEU A 364 -30.07 -12.45 2.44
CA LEU A 364 -29.61 -12.60 3.81
C LEU A 364 -30.76 -12.54 4.83
N PHE A 365 -31.72 -11.63 4.65
CA PHE A 365 -32.75 -11.32 5.66
C PHE A 365 -34.20 -11.44 5.17
N GLY A 366 -34.42 -11.88 3.92
CA GLY A 366 -35.76 -12.11 3.38
C GLY A 366 -36.50 -13.25 4.07
N SER A 367 -37.83 -13.26 3.93
CA SER A 367 -38.72 -14.29 4.49
C SER A 367 -38.46 -15.68 3.93
N GLU A 368 -38.04 -15.74 2.66
CA GLU A 368 -37.48 -16.93 2.04
C GLU A 368 -35.95 -16.79 2.14
N MET A 369 -35.31 -17.50 3.06
CA MET A 369 -33.84 -17.52 3.13
C MET A 369 -33.30 -18.22 1.88
N LEU A 370 -33.00 -17.43 0.85
CA LEU A 370 -32.55 -17.94 -0.45
C LEU A 370 -31.05 -18.24 -0.49
N ALA A 371 -30.25 -17.58 0.35
CA ALA A 371 -28.84 -17.93 0.53
C ALA A 371 -28.68 -18.88 1.73
N ALA A 372 -28.18 -20.08 1.48
CA ALA A 372 -27.86 -21.06 2.52
C ALA A 372 -26.37 -21.40 2.45
N GLY A 373 -25.72 -21.54 3.61
CA GLY A 373 -24.31 -21.89 3.70
C GLY A 373 -23.55 -21.06 4.73
N ALA A 374 -22.32 -21.50 5.04
CA ALA A 374 -21.50 -20.92 6.09
C ALA A 374 -21.23 -19.42 5.90
N ASP A 375 -21.01 -18.97 4.66
CA ASP A 375 -20.71 -17.57 4.35
C ASP A 375 -21.91 -16.66 4.66
N ALA A 376 -23.11 -17.06 4.23
CA ALA A 376 -24.34 -16.33 4.49
C ALA A 376 -24.68 -16.31 6.00
N ASP A 377 -24.44 -17.43 6.71
CA ASP A 377 -24.63 -17.51 8.16
C ASP A 377 -23.65 -16.59 8.91
N ALA A 378 -22.38 -16.57 8.50
CA ALA A 378 -21.36 -15.68 9.08
C ALA A 378 -21.67 -14.21 8.79
N ALA A 379 -22.14 -13.86 7.58
CA ALA A 379 -22.56 -12.51 7.25
C ALA A 379 -23.77 -12.07 8.08
N ARG A 380 -24.79 -12.92 8.24
CA ARG A 380 -25.94 -12.62 9.11
C ARG A 380 -25.52 -12.44 10.56
N LEU A 381 -24.61 -13.27 11.06
CA LEU A 381 -24.08 -13.15 12.42
C LEU A 381 -23.33 -11.83 12.61
N LEU A 382 -22.49 -11.44 11.64
CA LEU A 382 -21.72 -10.20 11.69
C LEU A 382 -22.63 -8.97 11.71
N PHE A 383 -23.63 -8.92 10.82
CA PHE A 383 -24.60 -7.81 10.81
C PHE A 383 -25.53 -7.86 12.02
N GLY A 384 -25.89 -9.06 12.50
CA GLY A 384 -26.83 -9.30 13.58
C GLY A 384 -28.29 -9.03 13.19
N THR A 385 -28.58 -7.88 12.58
CA THR A 385 -29.92 -7.47 12.16
C THR A 385 -29.94 -6.85 10.77
N VAL A 386 -31.11 -6.86 10.13
CA VAL A 386 -31.32 -6.16 8.85
C VAL A 386 -31.13 -4.65 8.97
N ASN A 387 -31.43 -4.06 10.12
CA ASN A 387 -31.23 -2.62 10.36
C ASN A 387 -29.73 -2.26 10.41
N GLU A 388 -28.88 -3.13 10.96
CA GLU A 388 -27.42 -2.91 10.89
C GLU A 388 -26.87 -3.08 9.48
N PHE A 389 -27.43 -4.01 8.69
CA PHE A 389 -27.11 -4.12 7.27
C PHE A 389 -27.44 -2.83 6.52
N ASP A 390 -28.67 -2.33 6.68
CA ASP A 390 -29.15 -1.12 6.02
C ASP A 390 -28.32 0.10 6.44
N ARG A 391 -28.02 0.21 7.75
CA ARG A 391 -27.16 1.26 8.32
C ARG A 391 -25.73 1.20 7.80
N PHE A 392 -25.10 0.02 7.77
CA PHE A 392 -23.74 -0.13 7.26
C PHE A 392 -23.62 0.38 5.83
N TRP A 393 -24.51 -0.05 4.95
CA TRP A 393 -24.49 0.38 3.55
C TRP A 393 -24.90 1.85 3.38
N ALA A 394 -25.74 2.39 4.26
CA ALA A 394 -25.98 3.84 4.32
C ALA A 394 -24.68 4.59 4.63
N LEU A 395 -23.92 4.19 5.65
CA LEU A 395 -22.64 4.82 6.01
C LEU A 395 -21.58 4.70 4.90
N VAL A 396 -21.50 3.56 4.21
CA VAL A 396 -20.67 3.40 3.01
C VAL A 396 -21.11 4.38 1.91
N SER A 397 -22.41 4.54 1.69
CA SER A 397 -22.96 5.51 0.72
C SER A 397 -22.57 6.96 1.07
N VAL A 398 -22.56 7.31 2.36
CA VAL A 398 -22.12 8.64 2.84
C VAL A 398 -20.65 8.88 2.50
N GLY A 399 -19.80 7.86 2.74
CA GLY A 399 -18.39 7.87 2.35
C GLY A 399 -18.24 8.19 0.86
N ALA A 400 -18.88 7.36 0.02
CA ALA A 400 -18.88 7.47 -1.43
C ALA A 400 -19.35 8.84 -1.96
N ILE A 401 -20.49 9.34 -1.47
CA ILE A 401 -21.10 10.60 -1.94
C ILE A 401 -20.27 11.82 -1.55
N ALA A 402 -19.73 11.86 -0.32
CA ALA A 402 -18.96 13.00 0.16
C ALA A 402 -17.69 13.26 -0.66
N THR A 403 -17.16 12.21 -1.28
CA THR A 403 -15.92 12.20 -2.04
C THR A 403 -16.13 12.08 -3.55
N LEU A 404 -17.37 12.24 -4.01
CA LEU A 404 -17.63 12.44 -5.42
C LEU A 404 -16.86 13.66 -5.90
N ARG A 405 -16.36 13.56 -7.13
CA ARG A 405 -15.62 14.64 -7.77
C ARG A 405 -16.46 15.91 -7.86
N ASP A 406 -15.78 17.05 -7.91
CA ASP A 406 -16.42 18.31 -8.25
C ASP A 406 -16.76 18.31 -9.76
N THR A 407 -18.04 18.27 -10.09
CA THR A 407 -18.54 18.28 -11.48
C THR A 407 -18.42 19.65 -12.14
N ARG A 408 -18.19 20.71 -11.35
CA ARG A 408 -17.94 22.08 -11.86
C ARG A 408 -16.52 22.23 -12.39
N VAL A 409 -15.63 21.33 -11.96
CA VAL A 409 -14.23 21.32 -12.38
C VAL A 409 -14.13 20.61 -13.74
N PRO A 410 -13.72 21.31 -14.81
CA PRO A 410 -13.69 20.73 -16.15
C PRO A 410 -12.79 19.51 -16.15
N HIS A 411 -13.22 18.51 -16.90
CA HIS A 411 -12.44 17.30 -17.07
C HIS A 411 -11.29 17.58 -18.05
N PRO A 412 -10.01 17.33 -17.68
CA PRO A 412 -8.90 17.53 -18.60
C PRO A 412 -9.08 16.70 -19.88
N PRO A 413 -8.86 17.29 -21.07
CA PRO A 413 -9.07 16.59 -22.34
C PRO A 413 -8.10 15.41 -22.51
N GLU A 414 -6.96 15.38 -21.82
CA GLU A 414 -6.00 14.27 -21.91
C GLU A 414 -6.37 13.04 -21.06
N LEU A 415 -7.43 13.13 -20.24
CA LEU A 415 -7.83 12.11 -19.25
C LEU A 415 -9.04 11.26 -19.67
N VAL A 416 -9.34 11.09 -20.97
CA VAL A 416 -10.58 10.43 -21.43
C VAL A 416 -10.60 8.94 -21.04
N ARG A 417 -11.14 8.65 -19.86
CA ARG A 417 -11.44 7.30 -19.35
C ARG A 417 -12.88 7.26 -18.86
N PRO A 418 -13.64 6.18 -19.13
CA PRO A 418 -15.02 6.05 -18.66
C PRO A 418 -15.15 6.32 -17.16
N GLU A 419 -14.23 5.83 -16.33
CA GLU A 419 -14.30 5.95 -14.87
C GLU A 419 -14.11 7.39 -14.37
N PHE A 420 -13.55 8.26 -15.21
CA PHE A 420 -13.40 9.69 -14.95
C PHE A 420 -14.20 10.55 -15.92
N THR A 421 -14.98 9.97 -16.82
CA THR A 421 -15.70 10.68 -17.89
C THR A 421 -16.64 11.76 -17.32
N PRO A 422 -16.86 12.89 -18.01
CA PRO A 422 -17.92 13.84 -17.65
C PRO A 422 -19.34 13.27 -17.86
N ASP A 423 -19.50 12.11 -18.51
CA ASP A 423 -20.80 11.48 -18.77
C ASP A 423 -21.66 11.32 -17.50
N PRO A 424 -22.81 11.99 -17.42
CA PRO A 424 -23.75 11.84 -16.34
C PRO A 424 -24.24 10.39 -16.19
N GLN A 425 -24.38 9.60 -17.26
CA GLN A 425 -24.95 8.25 -17.17
C GLN A 425 -24.11 7.29 -16.32
N LEU A 426 -22.77 7.38 -16.39
CA LEU A 426 -21.90 6.54 -15.57
C LEU A 426 -21.92 6.96 -14.09
N LEU A 427 -22.04 8.27 -13.82
CA LEU A 427 -22.28 8.75 -12.45
C LEU A 427 -23.64 8.27 -11.92
N GLY A 428 -24.65 8.27 -12.78
CA GLY A 428 -25.97 7.71 -12.49
C GLY A 428 -25.91 6.24 -12.11
N ALA A 429 -25.21 5.42 -12.89
CA ALA A 429 -25.01 4.00 -12.61
C ALA A 429 -24.27 3.78 -11.29
N TYR A 430 -23.24 4.58 -11.00
CA TYR A 430 -22.54 4.53 -9.72
C TYR A 430 -23.44 4.88 -8.53
N LEU A 431 -24.22 5.97 -8.63
CA LEU A 431 -25.16 6.36 -7.58
C LEU A 431 -26.27 5.31 -7.40
N ARG A 432 -26.73 4.68 -8.49
CA ARG A 432 -27.70 3.59 -8.44
C ARG A 432 -27.17 2.36 -7.70
N SER A 433 -25.87 2.06 -7.74
CA SER A 433 -25.28 0.98 -6.95
C SER A 433 -25.57 1.08 -5.45
N PHE A 434 -25.84 2.29 -4.95
CA PHE A 434 -26.25 2.56 -3.57
C PHE A 434 -27.74 2.93 -3.44
N GLY A 435 -28.25 3.79 -4.31
CA GLY A 435 -29.58 4.41 -4.17
C GLY A 435 -30.75 3.54 -4.66
N THR A 436 -30.50 2.44 -5.36
CA THR A 436 -31.54 1.42 -5.63
C THR A 436 -31.78 0.53 -4.42
N HIS A 437 -30.92 0.59 -3.41
CA HIS A 437 -31.13 -0.07 -2.11
C HIS A 437 -32.17 0.70 -1.28
N ARG A 438 -33.45 0.40 -1.49
CA ARG A 438 -34.59 1.10 -0.86
C ARG A 438 -35.29 0.20 0.15
N TRP A 439 -35.07 0.45 1.44
CA TRP A 439 -35.80 -0.19 2.54
C TRP A 439 -36.89 0.72 3.14
N PHE A 440 -37.05 1.91 2.57
CA PHE A 440 -38.08 2.89 2.87
C PHE A 440 -38.54 3.54 1.57
N GLU A 441 -39.76 4.06 1.56
CA GLU A 441 -40.37 4.66 0.37
C GLU A 441 -40.90 6.07 0.61
N THR A 442 -41.18 6.42 1.86
CA THR A 442 -41.81 7.70 2.21
C THR A 442 -40.83 8.71 2.83
N ALA A 443 -41.14 10.00 2.68
CA ALA A 443 -40.41 11.11 3.29
C ALA A 443 -40.34 11.00 4.83
N ARG A 444 -41.41 10.49 5.45
CA ARG A 444 -41.48 10.28 6.89
C ARG A 444 -40.50 9.20 7.35
N GLU A 445 -40.44 8.08 6.64
CA GLU A 445 -39.49 7.01 6.92
C GLU A 445 -38.06 7.47 6.67
N ALA A 446 -37.81 8.16 5.56
CA ALA A 446 -36.51 8.76 5.27
C ALA A 446 -36.04 9.71 6.38
N HIS A 447 -36.94 10.51 6.96
CA HIS A 447 -36.64 11.34 8.12
C HIS A 447 -36.24 10.54 9.36
N ALA A 448 -36.96 9.45 9.64
CA ALA A 448 -36.64 8.56 10.75
C ALA A 448 -35.28 7.88 10.56
N GLU A 449 -34.98 7.43 9.33
CA GLU A 449 -33.71 6.82 8.96
C GLU A 449 -32.55 7.82 9.05
N LEU A 450 -32.72 9.05 8.55
CA LEU A 450 -31.71 10.11 8.70
C LEU A 450 -31.44 10.39 10.18
N LEU A 451 -32.50 10.51 11.00
CA LEU A 451 -32.35 10.76 12.43
C LEU A 451 -31.63 9.59 13.12
N ALA A 452 -31.98 8.35 12.79
CA ALA A 452 -31.30 7.17 13.31
C ALA A 452 -29.82 7.14 12.90
N LEU A 453 -29.50 7.51 11.66
CA LEU A 453 -28.13 7.55 11.16
C LEU A 453 -27.26 8.61 11.87
N VAL A 454 -27.86 9.77 12.19
CA VAL A 454 -27.17 10.91 12.83
C VAL A 454 -27.06 10.75 14.35
N SER A 455 -28.11 10.27 15.01
CA SER A 455 -28.23 10.31 16.49
C SER A 455 -27.73 9.05 17.19
N ARG A 456 -27.63 7.92 16.48
CA ARG A 456 -27.29 6.65 17.09
C ARG A 456 -25.81 6.58 17.41
N ALA A 457 -25.49 6.47 18.71
CA ALA A 457 -24.17 6.07 19.15
C ALA A 457 -23.94 4.60 18.79
N ASP A 458 -22.77 4.31 18.23
CA ASP A 458 -22.41 2.94 17.89
C ASP A 458 -22.14 2.11 19.15
N GLY A 459 -22.72 0.91 19.20
CA GLY A 459 -22.30 -0.12 20.15
C GLY A 459 -20.99 -0.75 19.70
N SER A 460 -20.21 -1.31 20.63
CA SER A 460 -18.96 -2.02 20.34
C SER A 460 -19.12 -3.13 19.31
N ASP A 461 -20.30 -3.74 19.27
CA ASP A 461 -20.58 -4.92 18.45
C ASP A 461 -21.16 -4.54 17.07
N ALA A 462 -21.34 -3.24 16.78
CA ALA A 462 -21.84 -2.81 15.48
C ALA A 462 -20.80 -3.10 14.39
N PRO A 463 -21.22 -3.57 13.19
CA PRO A 463 -20.28 -3.90 12.10
C PRO A 463 -19.32 -2.76 11.79
N TRP A 464 -19.80 -1.51 11.78
CA TRP A 464 -19.00 -0.32 11.52
C TRP A 464 -17.85 -0.15 12.53
N GLU A 465 -18.12 -0.34 13.82
CA GLU A 465 -17.11 -0.18 14.87
C GLU A 465 -16.11 -1.33 14.88
N LEU A 466 -16.57 -2.57 14.70
CA LEU A 466 -15.69 -3.73 14.58
C LEU A 466 -14.66 -3.55 13.46
N ILE A 467 -15.10 -3.08 12.28
CA ILE A 467 -14.20 -2.85 11.15
C ILE A 467 -13.31 -1.62 11.36
N ARG A 468 -13.79 -0.60 12.06
CA ARG A 468 -13.01 0.61 12.42
C ARG A 468 -11.89 0.24 13.38
N GLU A 469 -12.17 -0.57 14.40
CA GLU A 469 -11.19 -1.05 15.37
C GLU A 469 -10.14 -1.96 14.71
N ARG A 470 -10.56 -2.93 13.88
CA ARG A 470 -9.64 -3.80 13.11
C ARG A 470 -8.69 -2.97 12.22
N THR A 471 -9.18 -1.89 11.61
CA THR A 471 -8.34 -0.95 10.84
C THR A 471 -7.39 -0.16 11.76
N ALA A 472 -7.89 0.40 12.86
CA ALA A 472 -7.12 1.26 13.77
C ALA A 472 -6.00 0.52 14.52
N GLN A 473 -6.16 -0.79 14.74
CA GLN A 473 -5.14 -1.64 15.36
C GLN A 473 -3.92 -1.84 14.46
N ARG A 474 -4.07 -1.68 13.14
CA ARG A 474 -2.97 -1.78 12.18
C ARG A 474 -2.30 -0.44 11.96
N ALA A 475 -0.98 -0.47 11.77
CA ALA A 475 -0.13 0.71 11.65
C ALA A 475 -0.06 1.29 10.21
N PHE A 476 -0.85 0.78 9.28
CA PHE A 476 -0.91 1.28 7.91
C PHE A 476 -1.53 2.67 7.89
N ARG A 477 -0.69 3.71 7.78
CA ARG A 477 -1.15 5.08 7.58
C ARG A 477 -0.80 5.53 6.18
N THR A 478 -1.82 5.69 5.36
CA THR A 478 -1.73 6.42 4.09
C THR A 478 -2.02 7.90 4.33
N PRO A 479 -1.47 8.81 3.52
CA PRO A 479 -1.74 10.25 3.66
C PRO A 479 -3.13 10.66 3.16
N ALA A 480 -3.92 9.70 2.65
CA ALA A 480 -5.31 9.96 2.29
C ALA A 480 -6.09 10.38 3.55
N PRO A 481 -6.78 11.53 3.55
CA PRO A 481 -7.54 11.99 4.71
C PRO A 481 -8.62 10.96 5.07
N ARG A 482 -8.84 10.73 6.36
CA ARG A 482 -9.90 9.85 6.87
C ARG A 482 -10.83 10.73 7.70
N ALA A 483 -12.10 10.75 7.32
CA ALA A 483 -13.15 11.46 8.04
C ALA A 483 -14.35 10.53 8.18
N GLU A 484 -14.86 10.40 9.40
CA GLU A 484 -15.96 9.49 9.69
C GLU A 484 -17.26 9.99 9.03
N PRO A 485 -18.20 9.11 8.64
CA PRO A 485 -19.47 9.52 8.05
C PRO A 485 -20.23 10.57 8.88
N ARG A 486 -20.16 10.46 10.22
CA ARG A 486 -20.78 11.42 11.16
C ARG A 486 -20.25 12.84 11.04
N GLU A 487 -19.07 13.02 10.48
CA GLU A 487 -18.46 14.32 10.21
C GLU A 487 -18.93 14.88 8.85
N ARG A 488 -19.83 14.17 8.15
CA ARG A 488 -20.30 14.48 6.79
C ARG A 488 -21.85 14.60 6.72
N PRO A 489 -22.48 15.50 7.50
CA PRO A 489 -23.95 15.58 7.60
C PRO A 489 -24.64 15.87 6.26
N ALA A 490 -24.05 16.70 5.39
CA ALA A 490 -24.59 16.95 4.05
C ALA A 490 -24.63 15.65 3.21
N ALA A 491 -23.60 14.81 3.29
CA ALA A 491 -23.56 13.54 2.57
C ALA A 491 -24.51 12.50 3.18
N MET A 492 -24.79 12.54 4.49
CA MET A 492 -25.87 11.76 5.12
C MET A 492 -27.23 12.10 4.53
N VAL A 493 -27.54 13.39 4.40
CA VAL A 493 -28.78 13.84 3.75
C VAL A 493 -28.85 13.33 2.32
N LEU A 494 -27.79 13.49 1.52
CA LEU A 494 -27.76 13.04 0.13
C LEU A 494 -27.84 11.51 0.00
N ALA A 495 -27.26 10.74 0.92
CA ALA A 495 -27.36 9.28 0.95
C ALA A 495 -28.80 8.81 1.21
N ILE A 496 -29.56 9.50 2.06
CA ILE A 496 -30.98 9.20 2.26
C ILE A 496 -31.81 9.68 1.05
N ALA A 497 -31.56 10.90 0.58
CA ALA A 497 -32.26 11.50 -0.55
C ALA A 497 -32.12 10.69 -1.85
N CYS A 498 -30.95 10.10 -2.14
CA CYS A 498 -30.76 9.30 -3.36
C CYS A 498 -31.66 8.05 -3.42
N ARG A 499 -32.14 7.56 -2.28
CA ARG A 499 -33.08 6.43 -2.20
C ARG A 499 -34.53 6.82 -2.47
N LEU A 500 -34.86 8.11 -2.33
CA LEU A 500 -36.17 8.67 -2.73
C LEU A 500 -36.18 9.21 -4.16
N ALA A 501 -35.01 9.38 -4.79
CA ALA A 501 -34.94 9.92 -6.15
C ALA A 501 -35.68 9.03 -7.17
N PRO A 502 -36.35 9.58 -8.19
CA PRO A 502 -36.99 8.75 -9.21
C PRO A 502 -35.93 7.99 -10.06
N LEU A 503 -36.17 6.70 -10.30
CA LEU A 503 -35.33 5.86 -11.20
C LEU A 503 -35.85 5.84 -12.64
N GLU A 504 -37.14 6.11 -12.81
CA GLU A 504 -37.78 6.19 -14.12
C GLU A 504 -37.80 7.66 -14.60
N PRO A 505 -37.73 7.90 -15.92
CA PRO A 505 -37.77 9.25 -16.50
C PRO A 505 -38.95 10.11 -16.03
N ASP A 506 -40.12 9.49 -15.90
CA ASP A 506 -41.38 10.15 -15.51
C ASP A 506 -41.79 9.85 -14.05
N GLY A 507 -40.87 9.27 -13.26
CA GLY A 507 -41.10 8.98 -11.85
C GLY A 507 -41.32 10.25 -11.04
N SER A 508 -42.27 10.21 -10.10
CA SER A 508 -42.54 11.35 -9.21
C SER A 508 -41.37 11.62 -8.27
N ASP A 509 -41.04 12.90 -8.07
CA ASP A 509 -40.07 13.37 -7.06
C ASP A 509 -40.76 13.87 -5.77
N ALA A 510 -42.05 13.58 -5.59
CA ALA A 510 -42.86 14.11 -4.49
C ALA A 510 -42.32 13.75 -3.09
N GLU A 511 -41.98 12.48 -2.85
CA GLU A 511 -41.44 12.05 -1.55
C GLU A 511 -40.05 12.64 -1.29
N LEU A 512 -39.21 12.77 -2.32
CA LEU A 512 -37.92 13.44 -2.21
C LEU A 512 -38.10 14.91 -1.82
N ARG A 513 -39.00 15.63 -2.49
CA ARG A 513 -39.28 17.05 -2.19
C ARG A 513 -39.87 17.21 -0.79
N ALA A 514 -40.79 16.34 -0.39
CA ALA A 514 -41.38 16.36 0.94
C ALA A 514 -40.34 16.12 2.05
N PHE A 515 -39.41 15.19 1.83
CA PHE A 515 -38.28 14.95 2.73
C PHE A 515 -37.40 16.20 2.86
N LEU A 516 -36.97 16.77 1.73
CA LEU A 516 -36.09 17.95 1.74
C LEU A 516 -36.75 19.17 2.40
N ALA A 517 -38.05 19.38 2.18
CA ALA A 517 -38.81 20.49 2.75
C ALA A 517 -38.94 20.42 4.28
N ALA A 518 -38.81 19.23 4.87
CA ALA A 518 -38.91 19.02 6.31
C ALA A 518 -37.54 19.08 7.02
N LEU A 519 -36.43 19.23 6.28
CA LEU A 519 -35.09 19.39 6.86
C LEU A 519 -34.88 20.78 7.46
N PRO A 520 -34.08 20.91 8.54
CA PRO A 520 -33.62 22.20 9.02
C PRO A 520 -32.86 22.97 7.93
N THR A 521 -33.09 24.29 7.84
CA THR A 521 -32.47 25.15 6.81
C THR A 521 -30.96 24.97 6.67
N PRO A 522 -30.15 24.88 7.76
CA PRO A 522 -28.71 24.68 7.63
C PRO A 522 -28.34 23.32 7.01
N ALA A 523 -29.09 22.27 7.32
CA ALA A 523 -28.85 20.92 6.79
C ALA A 523 -29.19 20.86 5.29
N LEU A 524 -30.31 21.47 4.89
CA LEU A 524 -30.71 21.57 3.49
C LEU A 524 -29.70 22.40 2.68
N ALA A 525 -29.28 23.56 3.18
CA ALA A 525 -28.31 24.41 2.51
C ALA A 525 -26.96 23.70 2.30
N ALA A 526 -26.47 22.97 3.30
CA ALA A 526 -25.24 22.18 3.17
C ALA A 526 -25.38 21.01 2.17
N ALA A 527 -26.55 20.36 2.13
CA ALA A 527 -26.85 19.33 1.16
C ALA A 527 -26.94 19.89 -0.27
N ASP A 528 -27.58 21.05 -0.46
CA ASP A 528 -27.62 21.77 -1.74
C ASP A 528 -26.23 22.17 -2.21
N GLU A 529 -25.37 22.71 -1.33
CA GLU A 529 -24.00 23.08 -1.68
C GLU A 529 -23.19 21.86 -2.14
N LEU A 530 -23.32 20.74 -1.43
CA LEU A 530 -22.67 19.48 -1.81
C LEU A 530 -23.23 18.95 -3.14
N ALA A 531 -24.55 18.96 -3.33
CA ALA A 531 -25.20 18.52 -4.56
C ALA A 531 -24.78 19.37 -5.76
N ALA A 532 -24.78 20.71 -5.62
CA ALA A 532 -24.30 21.63 -6.64
C ALA A 532 -22.83 21.41 -7.02
N ARG A 533 -22.02 20.91 -6.07
CA ARG A 533 -20.63 20.54 -6.32
C ARG A 533 -20.49 19.23 -7.09
N VAL A 534 -21.26 18.20 -6.73
CA VAL A 534 -20.96 16.81 -7.16
C VAL A 534 -21.95 16.21 -8.16
N LEU A 535 -23.11 16.85 -8.37
CA LEU A 535 -24.14 16.40 -9.28
C LEU A 535 -24.26 17.36 -10.49
N PRO A 536 -24.35 16.83 -11.72
CA PRO A 536 -24.46 17.65 -12.92
C PRO A 536 -25.81 18.39 -12.94
N GLY A 537 -25.79 19.65 -13.41
CA GLY A 537 -27.00 20.47 -13.60
C GLY A 537 -27.56 21.13 -12.34
N ALA A 538 -26.96 20.88 -11.16
CA ALA A 538 -27.44 21.36 -9.86
C ALA A 538 -27.02 22.81 -9.50
N THR A 539 -26.26 23.52 -10.35
CA THR A 539 -25.65 24.83 -10.04
C THR A 539 -26.49 26.08 -10.35
N GLU A 540 -27.64 25.95 -11.02
CA GLU A 540 -28.37 27.10 -11.59
C GLU A 540 -29.61 27.56 -10.77
N GLN A 541 -29.74 27.15 -9.50
CA GLN A 541 -31.05 27.18 -8.83
C GLN A 541 -31.19 28.16 -7.66
N ARG A 542 -32.43 28.64 -7.49
CA ARG A 542 -32.83 29.68 -6.53
C ARG A 542 -33.67 29.17 -5.35
N GLU A 543 -34.26 27.98 -5.48
CA GLU A 543 -35.13 27.40 -4.45
C GLU A 543 -34.36 26.38 -3.58
N PRO A 544 -34.62 26.32 -2.25
CA PRO A 544 -34.01 25.32 -1.38
C PRO A 544 -34.37 23.88 -1.79
N GLY A 545 -33.39 22.98 -1.83
CA GLY A 545 -33.53 21.56 -2.18
C GLY A 545 -33.52 21.25 -3.67
N ASP A 546 -33.59 22.27 -4.52
CA ASP A 546 -33.79 22.11 -5.95
C ASP A 546 -32.53 21.56 -6.65
N ALA A 547 -31.35 21.87 -6.10
CA ALA A 547 -30.06 21.33 -6.53
C ALA A 547 -29.99 19.81 -6.32
N VAL A 548 -30.52 19.32 -5.20
CA VAL A 548 -30.60 17.89 -4.89
C VAL A 548 -31.53 17.18 -5.88
N VAL A 549 -32.75 17.70 -6.06
CA VAL A 549 -33.77 17.08 -6.93
C VAL A 549 -33.31 17.02 -8.38
N LYS A 550 -32.81 18.14 -8.92
CA LYS A 550 -32.33 18.20 -10.30
C LYS A 550 -31.07 17.35 -10.50
N GLY A 551 -30.14 17.41 -9.54
CA GLY A 551 -28.91 16.63 -9.59
C GLY A 551 -29.16 15.12 -9.62
N PHE A 552 -30.11 14.62 -8.83
CA PHE A 552 -30.42 13.18 -8.79
C PHE A 552 -31.19 12.66 -10.01
N ARG A 553 -31.63 13.52 -10.94
CA ARG A 553 -32.14 13.04 -12.25
C ARG A 553 -31.11 12.20 -13.01
N VAL A 554 -29.83 12.37 -12.71
CA VAL A 554 -28.76 11.52 -13.24
C VAL A 554 -28.96 10.02 -12.93
N MET A 555 -29.72 9.70 -11.88
CA MET A 555 -30.04 8.33 -11.51
C MET A 555 -31.12 7.70 -12.39
N GLN A 556 -31.86 8.48 -13.19
CA GLN A 556 -32.88 7.97 -14.09
C GLN A 556 -32.26 7.07 -15.17
N LEU A 557 -32.95 5.98 -15.50
CA LEU A 557 -32.56 5.09 -16.59
C LEU A 557 -32.97 5.73 -17.92
N VAL A 558 -32.03 5.87 -18.86
CA VAL A 558 -32.25 6.50 -20.17
C VAL A 558 -31.88 5.51 -21.28
N GLY A 559 -32.67 5.43 -22.36
CA GLY A 559 -32.35 4.63 -23.55
C GLY A 559 -32.77 3.14 -23.43
N SER A 560 -31.99 2.22 -24.00
CA SER A 560 -32.28 0.77 -24.03
C SER A 560 -32.37 0.08 -22.66
N HIS A 561 -31.98 0.78 -21.59
CA HIS A 561 -32.02 0.33 -20.20
C HIS A 561 -33.41 0.43 -19.56
N THR A 562 -34.42 0.91 -20.29
CA THR A 562 -35.84 0.90 -19.88
C THR A 562 -36.59 -0.36 -20.32
N ARG A 563 -35.92 -1.37 -20.90
CA ARG A 563 -36.56 -2.62 -21.33
C ARG A 563 -36.94 -3.49 -20.14
N VAL A 564 -38.03 -3.13 -19.49
CA VAL A 564 -38.88 -4.07 -18.77
C VAL A 564 -39.59 -4.92 -19.83
N GLY A 565 -39.16 -6.17 -19.94
CA GLY A 565 -39.83 -7.31 -20.57
C GLY A 565 -40.77 -7.06 -21.75
N HIS A 566 -40.29 -7.27 -22.97
CA HIS A 566 -41.12 -7.77 -24.08
C HIS A 566 -40.31 -8.74 -24.94
N GLY A 567 -40.57 -10.04 -24.76
CA GLY A 567 -40.13 -11.09 -25.70
C GLY A 567 -39.68 -12.39 -25.04
N GLN A 568 -40.67 -13.23 -24.69
CA GLN A 568 -40.70 -14.70 -24.69
C GLN A 568 -39.56 -15.51 -24.06
#